data_AF-A0AAE2WAX9-F1
#
_entry.id   AF-A0AAE2WAX9-F1
#
_cell.length_a   1.000
_cell.length_b   1.000
_cell.length_c   1.000
_cell.angle_alpha   90.00
_cell.angle_beta   90.00
_cell.angle_gamma   90.00
#
_symmetry.space_group_name_H-M   'P 1'
#
loop_
_entity.id
_entity.type
_entity.pdbx_description
1 polymer ?
#
loop_
_entity_poly.entity_id
_entity_poly.type
_entity_poly.pdbx_seq_one_letter_code
_entity_poly.pdbx_strand_id
1 'polypeptide(L)'
;MTDVVLGILAVLAGAVFCFRGLPAMRIVIAFWGAFAGFGLGAALVAAIGGDSYLSTALGWVVGVLVAILFAVLAYLYYAVAVVLAMASAGFALGAGATVALGVTWNWVIVLVGVLIGIALAVFALAVDLPAMLLVIVSALGGAVAIVGGAMLLTGVLDAADFGHASITRTIDDDWWWYAFYLLLAVAGVVAQLRFLGRERSLRAQWQRAPERHQTA
;
A
#
# COMPACT_ATOMS: atom_id res chain seq x y z
N MET A 1 -27.32 -14.26 0.29
CA MET A 1 -26.80 -14.14 1.68
C MET A 1 -25.32 -13.81 1.65
N THR A 2 -24.53 -14.57 0.90
CA THR A 2 -23.08 -14.35 0.69
C THR A 2 -22.76 -12.95 0.16
N ASP A 3 -23.48 -12.46 -0.84
CA ASP A 3 -23.24 -11.14 -1.46
C ASP A 3 -23.47 -9.99 -0.48
N VAL A 4 -24.47 -10.13 0.39
CA VAL A 4 -24.78 -9.13 1.42
C VAL A 4 -23.66 -9.07 2.46
N VAL A 5 -23.18 -10.24 2.92
CA VAL A 5 -22.08 -10.30 3.89
C VAL A 5 -20.78 -9.76 3.28
N LEU A 6 -20.45 -10.19 2.06
CA LEU A 6 -19.27 -9.70 1.34
C LEU A 6 -19.36 -8.21 1.04
N GLY A 7 -20.53 -7.72 0.64
CA GLY A 7 -20.80 -6.31 0.39
C GLY A 7 -20.60 -5.45 1.64
N ILE A 8 -21.14 -5.87 2.79
CA ILE A 8 -20.94 -5.18 4.07
C ILE A 8 -19.45 -5.18 4.45
N LEU A 9 -18.77 -6.33 4.37
CA LEU A 9 -17.35 -6.43 4.70
C LEU A 9 -16.49 -5.57 3.77
N ALA A 10 -16.78 -5.55 2.48
CA ALA A 10 -16.09 -4.73 1.49
C ALA A 10 -16.28 -3.23 1.75
N VAL A 11 -17.49 -2.79 2.10
CA VAL A 11 -17.76 -1.39 2.47
C VAL A 11 -17.01 -1.02 3.75
N LEU A 12 -17.06 -1.86 4.79
CA LEU A 12 -16.39 -1.57 6.07
C LEU A 12 -14.86 -1.54 5.92
N ALA A 13 -14.28 -2.56 5.30
CA ALA A 13 -12.84 -2.61 5.04
C ALA A 13 -12.42 -1.46 4.12
N GLY A 14 -13.19 -1.23 3.05
CA GLY A 14 -12.96 -0.13 2.11
C GLY A 14 -13.00 1.23 2.79
N ALA A 15 -13.93 1.48 3.71
CA ALA A 15 -13.98 2.71 4.49
C ALA A 15 -12.74 2.90 5.38
N VAL A 16 -12.26 1.83 6.01
CA VAL A 16 -11.01 1.87 6.80
C VAL A 16 -9.82 2.23 5.91
N PHE A 17 -9.68 1.61 4.73
CA PHE A 17 -8.60 1.95 3.81
C PHE A 17 -8.74 3.36 3.22
N CYS A 18 -9.96 3.77 2.88
CA CYS A 18 -10.24 5.05 2.24
C CYS A 18 -9.95 6.24 3.16
N PHE A 19 -10.27 6.12 4.45
CA PHE A 19 -10.17 7.24 5.41
C PHE A 19 -9.05 7.09 6.44
N ARG A 20 -8.54 5.86 6.68
CA ARG A 20 -7.46 5.57 7.64
C ARG A 20 -6.31 4.77 6.99
N GLY A 21 -6.04 5.03 5.72
CA GLY A 21 -5.09 4.28 4.91
C GLY A 21 -3.65 4.25 5.41
N LEU A 22 -3.14 5.36 5.97
CA LEU A 22 -1.77 5.46 6.48
C LEU A 22 -1.41 4.40 7.56
N PRO A 23 -2.15 4.26 8.67
CA PRO A 23 -1.93 3.16 9.61
C PRO A 23 -2.38 1.81 9.04
N ALA A 24 -3.50 1.77 8.31
CA ALA A 24 -4.07 0.51 7.81
C ALA A 24 -3.10 -0.23 6.87
N MET A 25 -2.50 0.47 5.92
CA MET A 25 -1.57 -0.17 4.98
C MET A 25 -0.26 -0.62 5.60
N ARG A 26 0.25 0.11 6.60
CA ARG A 26 1.43 -0.35 7.35
C ARG A 26 1.14 -1.68 8.06
N ILE A 27 -0.07 -1.82 8.61
CA ILE A 27 -0.52 -3.08 9.21
C ILE A 27 -0.63 -4.17 8.15
N VAL A 28 -1.22 -3.89 6.98
CA VAL A 28 -1.32 -4.85 5.88
C VAL A 28 0.04 -5.34 5.42
N ILE A 29 1.01 -4.44 5.24
CA ILE A 29 2.37 -4.80 4.83
C ILE A 29 3.04 -5.70 5.88
N ALA A 30 2.95 -5.33 7.16
CA ALA A 30 3.48 -6.13 8.25
C ALA A 30 2.79 -7.50 8.33
N PHE A 31 1.48 -7.55 8.10
CA PHE A 31 0.70 -8.78 8.08
C PHE A 31 1.16 -9.70 6.94
N TRP A 32 1.31 -9.19 5.71
CA TRP A 32 1.86 -9.97 4.60
C TRP A 32 3.27 -10.47 4.87
N GLY A 33 4.13 -9.62 5.44
CA GLY A 33 5.45 -10.03 5.92
C GLY A 33 5.36 -11.19 6.93
N ALA A 34 4.42 -11.11 7.88
CA ALA A 34 4.19 -12.16 8.86
C ALA A 34 3.78 -13.50 8.22
N PHE A 35 2.86 -13.50 7.24
CA PHE A 35 2.48 -14.72 6.52
C PHE A 35 3.65 -15.35 5.77
N ALA A 36 4.43 -14.52 5.06
CA ALA A 36 5.61 -15.00 4.35
C ALA A 36 6.65 -15.59 5.33
N GLY A 37 6.91 -14.89 6.44
CA GLY A 37 7.83 -15.36 7.48
C GLY A 37 7.35 -16.63 8.18
N PHE A 38 6.06 -16.74 8.49
CA PHE A 38 5.45 -17.94 9.06
C PHE A 38 5.59 -19.13 8.12
N GLY A 39 5.24 -18.93 6.85
CA GLY A 39 5.39 -19.93 5.79
C GLY A 39 6.81 -20.43 5.68
N LEU A 40 7.78 -19.51 5.58
CA LEU A 40 9.20 -19.84 5.51
C LEU A 40 9.69 -20.57 6.76
N GLY A 41 9.40 -20.05 7.95
CA GLY A 41 9.87 -20.62 9.21
C GLY A 41 9.33 -22.04 9.44
N ALA A 42 8.03 -22.24 9.22
CA ALA A 42 7.41 -23.56 9.34
C ALA A 42 7.91 -24.53 8.25
N ALA A 43 8.10 -24.07 7.01
CA ALA A 43 8.64 -24.89 5.93
C ALA A 43 10.11 -25.29 6.17
N LEU A 44 10.92 -24.39 6.74
CA LEU A 44 12.32 -24.66 7.07
C LEU A 44 12.44 -25.77 8.14
N VAL A 45 11.60 -25.71 9.18
CA VAL A 45 11.56 -26.76 10.21
C VAL A 45 11.13 -28.10 9.62
N ALA A 46 10.09 -28.10 8.78
CA ALA A 46 9.63 -29.31 8.11
C ALA A 46 10.73 -29.91 7.19
N ALA A 47 11.42 -29.07 6.42
CA ALA A 47 12.48 -29.49 5.50
C ALA A 47 13.70 -30.08 6.24
N ILE A 48 14.07 -29.52 7.39
CA ILE A 48 15.21 -30.01 8.19
C ILE A 48 14.83 -31.24 9.02
N GLY A 49 13.63 -31.25 9.60
CA GLY A 49 13.14 -32.35 10.44
C GLY A 49 12.70 -33.58 9.65
N GLY A 50 12.43 -33.44 8.35
CA GLY A 50 11.81 -34.49 7.54
C GLY A 50 10.32 -34.72 7.86
N ASP A 51 9.71 -33.80 8.60
CA ASP A 51 8.33 -33.86 9.07
C ASP A 51 7.37 -33.17 8.09
N SER A 52 6.08 -33.43 8.23
CA SER A 52 5.04 -32.70 7.50
C SER A 52 4.89 -31.26 7.99
N TYR A 53 4.49 -30.35 7.11
CA TYR A 53 4.29 -28.93 7.42
C TYR A 53 3.36 -28.73 8.63
N LEU A 54 3.80 -27.94 9.62
CA LEU A 54 3.09 -27.65 10.88
C LEU A 54 2.68 -28.87 11.74
N SER A 55 3.28 -30.03 11.51
CA SER A 55 2.98 -31.25 12.29
C SER A 55 3.62 -31.24 13.68
N THR A 56 4.64 -30.40 13.91
CA THR A 56 5.38 -30.34 15.18
C THR A 56 5.20 -29.00 15.89
N ALA A 57 5.27 -29.03 17.23
CA ALA A 57 5.24 -27.82 18.04
C ALA A 57 6.41 -26.87 17.70
N LEU A 58 7.57 -27.42 17.34
CA LEU A 58 8.74 -26.66 16.89
C LEU A 58 8.43 -25.87 15.61
N GLY A 59 7.73 -26.48 14.64
CA GLY A 59 7.32 -25.81 13.40
C GLY A 59 6.42 -24.59 13.66
N TRP A 60 5.51 -24.69 14.63
CA TRP A 60 4.68 -23.56 15.06
C TRP A 60 5.50 -22.46 15.73
N VAL A 61 6.35 -22.81 16.70
CA VAL A 61 7.15 -21.84 17.46
C VAL A 61 8.09 -21.07 16.52
N VAL A 62 8.85 -21.79 15.68
CA VAL A 62 9.77 -21.15 14.73
C VAL A 62 8.99 -20.36 13.68
N GLY A 63 7.88 -20.89 13.17
CA GLY A 63 7.00 -20.16 12.26
C GLY A 63 6.58 -18.81 12.84
N VAL A 64 6.09 -18.76 14.09
CA VAL A 64 5.69 -17.51 14.75
C VAL A 64 6.87 -16.55 14.96
N LEU A 65 8.02 -17.05 15.39
CA LEU A 65 9.21 -16.21 15.58
C LEU A 65 9.68 -15.58 14.25
N VAL A 66 9.72 -16.36 13.17
CA VAL A 66 10.09 -15.85 11.83
C VAL A 66 9.01 -14.92 11.27
N ALA A 67 7.73 -15.17 11.55
CA ALA A 67 6.64 -14.26 11.20
C ALA A 67 6.82 -12.88 11.82
N ILE A 68 7.12 -12.82 13.13
CA ILE A 68 7.37 -11.56 13.83
C ILE A 68 8.58 -10.84 13.23
N LEU A 69 9.68 -11.57 12.98
CA LEU A 69 10.87 -11.01 12.35
C LEU A 69 10.55 -10.39 10.99
N PHE A 70 9.85 -11.12 10.11
CA PHE A 70 9.51 -10.64 8.78
C PHE A 70 8.49 -9.49 8.81
N ALA A 71 7.55 -9.49 9.76
CA ALA A 71 6.62 -8.37 9.95
C ALA A 71 7.37 -7.07 10.30
N VAL A 72 8.35 -7.16 11.21
CA VAL A 72 9.21 -6.03 11.58
C VAL A 72 10.08 -5.58 10.42
N LEU A 73 10.69 -6.52 9.68
CA LEU A 73 11.51 -6.21 8.51
C LEU A 73 10.68 -5.55 7.41
N ALA A 74 9.48 -6.05 7.11
CA ALA A 74 8.56 -5.46 6.15
C ALA A 74 8.16 -4.04 6.57
N TYR A 75 7.93 -3.81 7.87
CA TYR A 75 7.65 -2.49 8.41
C TYR A 75 8.84 -1.53 8.27
N LEU A 76 10.06 -2.00 8.55
CA LEU A 76 11.27 -1.17 8.53
C LEU A 76 11.73 -0.81 7.11
N TYR A 77 11.67 -1.77 6.18
CA TYR A 77 12.17 -1.59 4.81
C TYR A 77 11.16 -0.99 3.84
N TYR A 78 9.94 -0.69 4.27
CA TYR A 78 8.91 -0.07 3.43
C TYR A 78 9.41 1.20 2.71
N ALA A 79 10.01 2.13 3.44
CA ALA A 79 10.48 3.38 2.86
C ALA A 79 11.58 3.14 1.82
N VAL A 80 12.48 2.19 2.09
CA VAL A 80 13.56 1.78 1.17
C VAL A 80 12.97 1.19 -0.11
N ALA A 81 11.98 0.30 0.01
CA ALA A 81 11.33 -0.33 -1.14
C ALA A 81 10.65 0.70 -2.04
N VAL A 82 9.94 1.68 -1.47
CA VAL A 82 9.31 2.75 -2.26
C VAL A 82 10.34 3.63 -2.96
N VAL A 83 11.42 4.00 -2.28
CA VAL A 83 12.49 4.82 -2.89
C VAL A 83 13.15 4.08 -4.04
N LEU A 84 13.43 2.78 -3.88
CA LEU A 84 13.97 1.94 -4.96
C LEU A 84 12.98 1.78 -6.13
N ALA A 85 11.69 1.64 -5.85
CA ALA A 85 10.66 1.58 -6.89
C ALA A 85 10.60 2.90 -7.69
N MET A 86 10.65 4.05 -7.02
CA MET A 86 10.69 5.37 -7.66
C MET A 86 11.99 5.58 -8.45
N ALA A 87 13.12 5.12 -7.93
CA ALA A 87 14.39 5.14 -8.65
C ALA A 87 14.31 4.30 -9.95
N SER A 88 13.71 3.11 -9.86
CA SER A 88 13.52 2.20 -10.99
C SER A 88 12.57 2.79 -12.03
N ALA A 89 11.47 3.41 -11.60
CA ALA A 89 10.55 4.11 -12.48
C ALA A 89 11.22 5.31 -13.17
N GLY A 90 11.99 6.11 -12.43
CA GLY A 90 12.75 7.22 -13.00
C GLY A 90 13.80 6.76 -14.00
N PHE A 91 14.48 5.65 -13.74
CA PHE A 91 15.37 5.03 -14.71
C PHE A 91 14.64 4.64 -15.99
N ALA A 92 13.51 3.93 -15.88
CA ALA A 92 12.72 3.51 -17.03
C ALA A 92 12.21 4.71 -17.85
N LEU A 93 11.75 5.77 -17.19
CA LEU A 93 11.31 7.00 -17.84
C LEU A 93 12.47 7.73 -18.53
N GLY A 94 13.62 7.85 -17.87
CA GLY A 94 14.78 8.54 -18.43
C GLY A 94 15.39 7.79 -19.61
N ALA A 95 15.51 6.47 -19.50
CA ALA A 95 15.95 5.61 -20.60
C ALA A 95 14.93 5.63 -21.76
N GLY A 96 13.63 5.52 -21.46
CA GLY A 96 12.57 5.56 -22.46
C GLY A 96 12.51 6.90 -23.20
N ALA A 97 12.63 8.03 -22.49
CA ALA A 97 12.63 9.36 -23.09
C ALA A 97 13.85 9.59 -23.98
N THR A 98 15.04 9.15 -23.56
CA THR A 98 16.26 9.28 -24.39
C THR A 98 16.19 8.45 -25.66
N VAL A 99 15.66 7.22 -25.58
CA VAL A 99 15.38 6.40 -26.77
C VAL A 99 14.34 7.08 -27.67
N ALA A 100 13.27 7.63 -27.11
CA ALA A 100 12.23 8.34 -27.87
C ALA A 100 12.76 9.58 -28.59
N LEU A 101 13.79 10.23 -28.05
CA LEU A 101 14.49 11.36 -28.68
C LEU A 101 15.51 10.93 -29.77
N GLY A 102 15.62 9.63 -30.06
CA GLY A 102 16.49 9.11 -31.11
C GLY A 102 17.95 8.91 -30.70
N VAL A 103 18.27 8.96 -29.40
CA VAL A 103 19.63 8.68 -28.91
C VAL A 103 19.90 7.17 -29.01
N THR A 104 20.96 6.78 -29.72
CA THR A 104 21.32 5.37 -29.96
C THR A 104 22.49 4.87 -29.11
N TRP A 105 23.14 5.76 -28.36
CA TRP A 105 24.33 5.43 -27.59
C TRP A 105 23.93 4.84 -26.23
N ASN A 106 24.13 3.53 -26.03
CA ASN A 106 23.72 2.82 -24.82
C ASN A 106 24.21 3.47 -23.51
N TRP A 107 25.46 3.95 -23.47
CA TRP A 107 26.00 4.56 -22.26
C TRP A 107 25.28 5.89 -21.91
N VAL A 108 24.83 6.66 -22.91
CA VAL A 108 24.07 7.90 -22.70
C VAL A 108 22.67 7.58 -22.18
N ILE A 109 22.01 6.60 -22.78
CA ILE A 109 20.66 6.14 -22.36
C ILE A 109 20.71 5.70 -20.89
N VAL A 110 21.69 4.87 -20.53
CA VAL A 110 21.86 4.39 -19.15
C VAL A 110 22.20 5.54 -18.21
N LEU A 111 23.13 6.44 -18.59
CA LEU A 111 23.51 7.58 -17.75
C LEU A 111 22.31 8.48 -17.44
N VAL A 112 21.54 8.86 -18.47
CA VAL A 112 20.36 9.71 -18.28
C VAL A 112 19.27 9.00 -17.49
N GLY A 113 19.05 7.71 -17.75
CA GLY A 113 18.19 6.87 -16.91
C GLY A 113 18.60 6.91 -15.44
N VAL A 114 19.89 6.68 -15.15
CA VAL A 114 20.41 6.71 -13.77
C VAL A 114 20.22 8.09 -13.13
N LEU A 115 20.55 9.17 -13.84
CA LEU A 115 20.39 10.53 -13.34
C LEU A 115 18.92 10.85 -13.00
N ILE A 116 17.98 10.49 -13.87
CA ILE A 116 16.54 10.69 -13.64
C ILE A 116 16.03 9.78 -12.51
N GLY A 117 16.51 8.54 -12.44
CA GLY A 117 16.23 7.61 -11.35
C GLY A 117 16.67 8.16 -9.98
N ILE A 118 17.91 8.66 -9.88
CA ILE A 118 18.43 9.30 -8.67
C ILE A 118 17.62 10.56 -8.34
N ALA A 119 17.32 11.41 -9.33
CA ALA A 119 16.53 12.62 -9.13
C ALA A 119 15.14 12.30 -8.55
N LEU A 120 14.45 11.27 -9.09
CA LEU A 120 13.16 10.83 -8.57
C LEU A 120 13.25 10.17 -7.19
N ALA A 121 14.33 9.44 -6.90
CA ALA A 121 14.57 8.88 -5.58
C ALA A 121 14.78 9.99 -4.52
N VAL A 122 15.59 11.00 -4.85
CA VAL A 122 15.81 12.17 -3.98
C VAL A 122 14.51 12.97 -3.81
N PHE A 123 13.76 13.17 -4.88
CA PHE A 123 12.45 13.82 -4.82
C PHE A 123 11.47 13.04 -3.93
N ALA A 124 11.48 11.70 -4.00
CA ALA A 124 10.65 10.86 -3.16
C ALA A 124 10.95 11.02 -1.67
N LEU A 125 12.23 11.16 -1.32
CA LEU A 125 12.66 11.45 0.04
C LEU A 125 12.29 12.88 0.47
N ALA A 126 12.49 13.87 -0.40
CA ALA A 126 12.24 15.28 -0.09
C ALA A 126 10.75 15.59 0.17
N VAL A 127 9.83 14.87 -0.49
CA VAL A 127 8.38 15.13 -0.41
C VAL A 127 7.66 14.16 0.55
N ASP A 128 8.38 13.28 1.25
CA ASP A 128 7.78 12.15 1.98
C ASP A 128 6.82 11.34 1.09
N LEU A 129 7.15 11.15 -0.20
CA LEU A 129 6.31 10.41 -1.15
C LEU A 129 5.90 9.02 -0.63
N PRO A 130 6.69 8.26 0.15
CA PRO A 130 6.21 7.01 0.71
C PRO A 130 4.93 7.15 1.54
N ALA A 131 4.74 8.26 2.25
CA ALA A 131 3.49 8.53 2.96
C ALA A 131 2.38 8.99 2.00
N MET A 132 2.70 9.87 1.03
CA MET A 132 1.72 10.40 0.09
C MET A 132 1.19 9.33 -0.89
N LEU A 133 2.07 8.47 -1.39
CA LEU A 133 1.73 7.32 -2.23
C LEU A 133 0.80 6.37 -1.47
N LEU A 134 1.08 6.13 -0.19
CA LEU A 134 0.20 5.35 0.67
C LEU A 134 -1.20 5.95 0.77
N VAL A 135 -1.29 7.27 0.95
CA VAL A 135 -2.58 7.98 0.98
C VAL A 135 -3.34 7.77 -0.32
N ILE A 136 -2.68 7.96 -1.46
CA ILE A 136 -3.31 7.85 -2.77
C ILE A 136 -3.78 6.42 -3.03
N VAL A 137 -2.89 5.43 -2.88
CA VAL A 137 -3.19 4.02 -3.15
C VAL A 137 -4.27 3.48 -2.21
N SER A 138 -4.23 3.84 -0.93
CA SER A 138 -5.24 3.42 0.04
C SER A 138 -6.59 4.09 -0.17
N ALA A 139 -6.62 5.37 -0.57
CA ALA A 139 -7.84 6.08 -0.90
C ALA A 139 -8.51 5.48 -2.15
N LEU A 140 -7.73 5.25 -3.21
CA LEU A 140 -8.21 4.61 -4.44
C LEU A 140 -8.70 3.18 -4.16
N GLY A 141 -7.86 2.34 -3.54
CA GLY A 141 -8.22 0.95 -3.22
C GLY A 141 -9.43 0.85 -2.28
N GLY A 142 -9.51 1.73 -1.27
CA GLY A 142 -10.65 1.81 -0.38
C GLY A 142 -11.93 2.24 -1.09
N ALA A 143 -11.85 3.24 -1.99
CA ALA A 143 -12.99 3.66 -2.80
C ALA A 143 -13.47 2.55 -3.73
N VAL A 144 -12.57 1.79 -4.37
CA VAL A 144 -12.93 0.60 -5.17
C VAL A 144 -13.69 -0.41 -4.30
N ALA A 145 -13.19 -0.71 -3.11
CA ALA A 145 -13.82 -1.68 -2.20
C ALA A 145 -15.22 -1.22 -1.72
N ILE A 146 -15.39 0.08 -1.43
CA ILE A 146 -16.70 0.63 -1.05
C ILE A 146 -17.68 0.56 -2.22
N VAL A 147 -17.26 0.96 -3.43
CA VAL A 147 -18.10 0.94 -4.62
C VAL A 147 -18.49 -0.49 -4.99
N GLY A 148 -17.52 -1.41 -5.05
CA GLY A 148 -17.77 -2.82 -5.32
C GLY A 148 -18.66 -3.47 -4.25
N GLY A 149 -18.45 -3.12 -2.97
CA GLY A 149 -19.32 -3.58 -1.88
C GLY A 149 -20.75 -3.05 -1.99
N ALA A 150 -20.93 -1.78 -2.34
CA ALA A 150 -22.25 -1.19 -2.58
C ALA A 150 -22.95 -1.82 -3.79
N MET A 151 -22.21 -2.14 -4.85
CA MET A 151 -22.73 -2.86 -6.01
C MET A 151 -23.21 -4.28 -5.64
N LEU A 152 -22.49 -4.99 -4.76
CA LEU A 152 -22.95 -6.29 -4.24
C LEU A 152 -24.23 -6.17 -3.40
N LEU A 153 -24.34 -5.12 -2.58
CA LEU A 153 -25.54 -4.88 -1.76
C LEU A 153 -26.77 -4.50 -2.57
N THR A 154 -26.56 -3.85 -3.72
CA THR A 154 -27.62 -3.42 -4.63
C THR A 154 -27.94 -4.48 -5.69
N GLY A 155 -27.21 -5.60 -5.73
CA GLY A 155 -27.39 -6.68 -6.69
C GLY A 155 -26.90 -6.35 -8.11
N VAL A 156 -26.08 -5.29 -8.26
CA VAL A 156 -25.46 -4.91 -9.53
C VAL A 156 -24.27 -5.83 -9.85
N LEU A 157 -23.59 -6.33 -8.83
CA LEU A 157 -22.59 -7.39 -8.93
C LEU A 157 -23.06 -8.63 -8.16
N ASP A 158 -22.72 -9.81 -8.67
CA ASP A 158 -22.90 -11.09 -7.97
C ASP A 158 -21.53 -11.62 -7.53
N ALA A 159 -21.43 -12.21 -6.34
CA ALA A 159 -20.16 -12.78 -5.89
C ALA A 159 -19.71 -13.97 -6.75
N ALA A 160 -20.64 -14.63 -7.46
CA ALA A 160 -20.32 -15.69 -8.42
C ALA A 160 -19.51 -15.19 -9.62
N ASP A 161 -19.64 -13.91 -9.99
CA ASP A 161 -18.95 -13.33 -11.15
C ASP A 161 -17.46 -13.07 -10.89
N PHE A 162 -17.02 -12.99 -9.63
CA PHE A 162 -15.59 -12.82 -9.29
C PHE A 162 -14.73 -14.03 -9.68
N GLY A 163 -15.34 -15.20 -9.95
CA GLY A 163 -14.65 -16.40 -10.41
C GLY A 163 -14.43 -16.47 -11.93
N HIS A 164 -15.07 -15.60 -12.71
CA HIS A 164 -14.98 -15.58 -14.17
C HIS A 164 -14.43 -14.24 -14.68
N ALA A 165 -13.66 -14.28 -15.77
CA ALA A 165 -12.95 -13.12 -16.35
C ALA A 165 -13.87 -12.03 -16.96
N SER A 166 -15.16 -12.02 -16.62
CA SER A 166 -16.22 -11.19 -17.21
C SER A 166 -16.63 -9.99 -16.35
N ILE A 167 -15.71 -9.42 -15.57
CA ILE A 167 -15.98 -8.25 -14.71
C ILE A 167 -16.17 -6.95 -15.54
N THR A 168 -15.70 -6.91 -16.80
CA THR A 168 -15.62 -5.65 -17.56
C THR A 168 -16.92 -5.24 -18.27
N ARG A 169 -17.95 -6.10 -18.39
CA ARG A 169 -19.08 -5.84 -19.29
C ARG A 169 -20.32 -5.20 -18.64
N THR A 170 -20.47 -5.31 -17.33
CA THR A 170 -21.69 -4.87 -16.62
C THR A 170 -21.59 -3.41 -16.13
N ILE A 171 -20.40 -2.83 -16.08
CA ILE A 171 -20.15 -1.51 -15.47
C ILE A 171 -20.25 -0.35 -16.49
N ASP A 172 -20.31 -0.65 -17.79
CA ASP A 172 -20.20 0.36 -18.86
C ASP A 172 -21.39 1.35 -18.94
N ASP A 173 -22.57 1.04 -18.41
CA ASP A 173 -23.77 1.88 -18.62
C ASP A 173 -24.05 2.93 -17.51
N ASP A 174 -23.47 2.80 -16.32
CA ASP A 174 -23.86 3.61 -15.15
C ASP A 174 -22.76 4.60 -14.70
N TRP A 175 -22.70 5.76 -15.37
CA TRP A 175 -21.72 6.84 -15.12
C TRP A 175 -21.64 7.30 -13.65
N TRP A 176 -22.74 7.14 -12.90
CA TRP A 176 -22.84 7.59 -11.52
C TRP A 176 -21.97 6.76 -10.56
N TRP A 177 -21.65 5.51 -10.89
CA TRP A 177 -20.69 4.71 -10.11
C TRP A 177 -19.27 5.26 -10.21
N TYR A 178 -18.86 5.73 -11.40
CA TYR A 178 -17.59 6.41 -11.58
C TYR A 178 -17.55 7.76 -10.85
N ALA A 179 -18.66 8.50 -10.85
CA ALA A 179 -18.78 9.74 -10.08
C ALA A 179 -18.69 9.48 -8.57
N PHE A 180 -19.36 8.43 -8.08
CA PHE A 180 -19.32 8.03 -6.67
C PHE A 180 -17.92 7.57 -6.26
N TYR A 181 -17.26 6.76 -7.09
CA TYR A 181 -15.86 6.37 -6.92
C TYR A 181 -14.94 7.58 -6.83
N LEU A 182 -15.03 8.53 -7.78
CA LEU A 182 -14.21 9.73 -7.81
C LEU A 182 -14.42 10.58 -6.56
N LEU A 183 -15.68 10.77 -6.15
CA LEU A 183 -16.03 11.51 -4.94
C LEU A 183 -15.39 10.88 -3.69
N LEU A 184 -15.49 9.56 -3.54
CA LEU A 184 -14.89 8.83 -2.41
C LEU A 184 -13.37 8.92 -2.42
N ALA A 185 -12.74 8.73 -3.58
CA ALA A 185 -11.29 8.81 -3.72
C ALA A 185 -10.78 10.21 -3.33
N VAL A 186 -11.41 11.28 -3.82
CA VAL A 186 -11.06 12.66 -3.47
C VAL A 186 -11.30 12.92 -1.98
N ALA A 187 -12.45 12.50 -1.45
CA ALA A 187 -12.77 12.66 -0.02
C ALA A 187 -11.77 11.91 0.88
N GLY A 188 -11.39 10.70 0.49
CA GLY A 188 -10.38 9.88 1.18
C GLY A 188 -9.02 10.55 1.21
N VAL A 189 -8.52 11.02 0.07
CA VAL A 189 -7.25 11.75 -0.03
C VAL A 189 -7.27 13.00 0.84
N VAL A 190 -8.31 13.85 0.72
CA VAL A 190 -8.41 15.09 1.49
C VAL A 190 -8.49 14.82 3.00
N ALA A 191 -9.26 13.82 3.43
CA ALA A 191 -9.36 13.44 4.83
C ALA A 191 -8.00 12.99 5.39
N GLN A 192 -7.31 12.09 4.69
CA GLN A 192 -6.02 11.57 5.12
C GLN A 192 -4.93 12.66 5.17
N LEU A 193 -4.90 13.59 4.20
CA LEU A 193 -3.95 14.71 4.20
C LEU A 193 -4.19 15.67 5.37
N ARG A 194 -5.45 15.94 5.74
CA ARG A 194 -5.79 16.77 6.91
C ARG A 194 -5.32 16.14 8.22
N PHE A 195 -5.45 14.82 8.36
CA PHE A 195 -4.92 14.10 9.53
C PHE A 195 -3.40 14.22 9.63
N LEU A 196 -2.68 14.06 8.50
CA LEU A 196 -1.23 14.16 8.44
C LEU A 196 -0.73 15.57 8.83
N GLY A 197 -1.41 16.62 8.34
CA GLY A 197 -1.08 18.01 8.66
C GLY A 197 -1.25 18.34 10.15
N ARG A 198 -2.30 17.79 10.79
CA ARG A 198 -2.60 18.03 12.21
C ARG A 198 -1.56 17.42 13.15
N GLU A 199 -1.04 16.23 12.83
CA GLU A 199 0.05 15.61 13.61
C GLU A 199 1.35 16.41 13.52
N ARG A 200 1.70 16.91 12.32
CA ARG A 200 2.89 17.76 12.12
C ARG A 200 2.79 19.07 12.90
N SER A 201 1.62 19.73 12.90
CA SER A 201 1.42 20.98 13.64
C SER A 201 1.55 20.80 15.15
N LEU A 202 1.05 19.68 15.70
CA LEU A 202 1.16 19.40 17.14
C LEU A 202 2.62 19.20 17.54
N ARG A 203 3.40 18.41 16.79
CA ARG A 203 4.83 18.22 17.06
C ARG A 203 5.62 19.54 17.03
N ALA A 204 5.31 20.42 16.07
CA ALA A 204 5.92 21.75 15.99
C ALA A 204 5.57 22.66 17.17
N GLN A 205 4.37 22.53 17.76
CA GLN A 205 3.99 23.26 18.96
C GLN A 205 4.74 22.77 20.20
N TRP A 206 4.90 21.45 20.36
CA TRP A 206 5.66 20.85 21.47
C TRP A 206 7.16 21.20 21.42
N GLN A 207 7.76 21.24 20.23
CA GLN A 207 9.16 21.66 20.05
C GLN A 207 9.37 23.16 20.28
N ARG A 208 8.32 23.97 20.20
CA ARG A 208 8.36 25.42 20.41
C ARG A 208 8.02 25.87 21.82
N ALA A 209 7.70 24.97 22.75
CA ALA A 209 7.50 25.31 24.15
C ALA A 209 8.87 25.39 24.86
N PRO A 210 9.42 26.59 25.14
CA PRO A 210 10.62 26.70 25.96
C PRO A 210 10.20 26.77 27.42
N GLU A 211 11.01 26.13 28.26
CA GLU A 211 10.97 26.18 29.72
C GLU A 211 10.74 27.61 30.24
N ARG A 212 9.53 27.90 30.76
CA ARG A 212 9.28 29.10 31.57
C ARG A 212 9.01 28.71 33.00
N HIS A 213 10.03 28.18 33.68
CA HIS A 213 10.04 28.12 35.14
C HIS A 213 11.48 28.27 35.66
N GLN A 214 12.03 29.48 35.62
CA GLN A 214 13.16 29.88 36.47
C GLN A 214 13.26 31.41 36.53
N THR A 215 12.32 32.03 37.25
CA THR A 215 12.54 33.31 37.92
C THR A 215 11.62 33.36 39.14
N ALA A 216 12.16 33.05 40.31
CA ALA A 216 11.86 33.69 41.59
C ALA A 216 12.92 33.23 42.61
#